data_AF-A0AB37CIQ7-F1
#
_entry.id   AF-A0AB37CIQ7-F1
#
_cell.length_a   1.000
_cell.length_b   1.000
_cell.length_c   1.000
_cell.angle_alpha   90.00
_cell.angle_beta   90.00
_cell.angle_gamma   90.00
#
_symmetry.space_group_name_H-M   'P 1'
#
loop_
_entity.id
_entity.type
_entity.pdbx_description
1 polymer ?
#
loop_
_entity_poly.entity_id
_entity_poly.type
_entity_poly.pdbx_seq_one_letter_code
_entity_poly.pdbx_strand_id
1 'polypeptide(L)'
;MREFNDFLYPDIRKAPQIILRTYNSYSFYTPDDDGTGTKFKGMILYDLAILYLTNLPALAHDSLLLSNISYQATEALLKLYDQSKSLNKQVFLSFDKAISYYPEANHLLSENTVLRLSSNGNELYGISWNKGKNSDEV
;
A
#
# COMPACT_ATOMS: atom_id res chain seq x y z
N MET A 1 14.52 4.33 4.86
CA MET A 1 13.72 4.69 3.66
C MET A 1 14.46 4.54 2.34
N ARG A 2 15.73 4.98 2.22
CA ARG A 2 16.50 4.82 0.96
C ARG A 2 16.55 3.38 0.47
N GLU A 3 16.92 2.43 1.32
CA GLU A 3 16.99 1.00 0.98
C GLU A 3 15.66 0.47 0.39
N PHE A 4 14.53 0.81 1.01
CA PHE A 4 13.23 0.42 0.45
C PHE A 4 12.93 1.10 -0.89
N ASN A 5 13.24 2.39 -1.03
CA ASN A 5 13.03 3.08 -2.30
C ASN A 5 13.87 2.46 -3.43
N ASP A 6 15.12 2.09 -3.13
CA ASP A 6 16.01 1.47 -4.09
C ASP A 6 15.56 0.04 -4.44
N PHE A 7 14.83 -0.63 -3.54
CA PHE A 7 14.17 -1.90 -3.84
C PHE A 7 12.97 -1.75 -4.81
N LEU A 8 12.28 -0.60 -4.80
CA LEU A 8 11.10 -0.39 -5.65
C LEU A 8 11.42 -0.19 -7.13
N TYR A 9 12.65 0.24 -7.47
CA TYR A 9 13.01 0.67 -8.81
C TYR A 9 14.36 0.07 -9.24
N PRO A 10 14.50 -0.37 -10.50
CA PRO A 10 15.78 -0.84 -11.04
C PRO A 10 16.78 0.32 -11.21
N ASP A 11 16.26 1.55 -11.35
CA ASP A 11 17.03 2.78 -11.46
C ASP A 11 17.11 3.51 -10.12
N ILE A 12 18.22 4.25 -9.91
CA ILE A 12 18.39 5.05 -8.69
C ILE A 12 17.43 6.24 -8.73
N ARG A 13 16.51 6.27 -7.77
CA ARG A 13 15.57 7.38 -7.58
C ARG A 13 15.79 8.10 -6.25
N LYS A 14 15.38 9.36 -6.19
CA LYS A 14 15.43 10.11 -4.93
C LYS A 14 14.42 9.52 -3.95
N ALA A 15 14.93 9.09 -2.81
CA ALA A 15 14.11 8.53 -1.73
C ALA A 15 13.43 9.65 -0.93
N PRO A 16 12.27 9.36 -0.31
CA PRO A 16 11.64 10.28 0.62
C PRO A 16 12.55 10.57 1.82
N GLN A 17 12.50 11.81 2.30
CA GLN A 17 13.32 12.32 3.39
C GLN A 17 12.43 12.96 4.44
N ILE A 18 12.69 12.63 5.70
CA ILE A 18 12.11 13.32 6.85
C ILE A 18 13.21 14.10 7.57
N ILE A 19 12.96 15.39 7.81
CA ILE A 19 13.85 16.27 8.56
C ILE A 19 13.06 16.83 9.75
N LEU A 20 13.46 16.45 10.96
CA LEU A 20 12.90 17.00 12.19
C LEU A 20 13.63 18.32 12.49
N ARG A 21 12.90 19.45 12.51
CA ARG A 21 13.49 20.78 12.70
C ARG A 21 13.46 21.19 14.16
N THR A 22 12.29 21.08 14.78
CA THR A 22 12.03 21.39 16.19
C THR A 22 11.05 20.36 16.75
N TYR A 23 10.73 20.42 18.05
CA TYR A 23 9.83 19.47 18.71
C TYR A 23 8.43 19.35 18.06
N ASN A 24 7.97 20.38 17.35
CA ASN A 24 6.65 20.44 16.70
C ASN A 24 6.73 20.69 15.19
N SER A 25 7.89 20.53 14.57
CA SER A 25 8.08 20.86 13.16
C SER A 25 8.92 19.80 12.44
N TYR A 26 8.39 19.31 11.33
CA TYR A 26 9.11 18.43 10.42
C TYR A 26 8.89 18.86 8.96
N SER A 27 9.80 18.43 8.09
CA SER A 27 9.61 18.45 6.63
C SER A 27 9.68 17.03 6.11
N PHE A 28 8.69 16.62 5.35
CA PHE A 28 8.65 15.31 4.70
C PHE A 28 8.41 15.49 3.19
N TYR A 29 9.38 15.09 2.39
CA TYR A 29 9.35 15.32 0.94
C TYR A 29 10.23 14.32 0.19
N THR A 30 9.97 14.16 -1.11
CA THR A 30 10.91 13.54 -2.05
C THR A 30 11.56 14.66 -2.85
N PRO A 31 12.89 14.78 -2.90
CA PRO A 31 13.52 15.88 -3.61
C PRO A 31 13.16 15.84 -5.10
N ASP A 32 12.80 17.00 -5.66
CA ASP A 32 12.43 17.22 -7.07
C ASP A 32 11.24 16.39 -7.60
N ASP A 33 10.42 15.82 -6.70
CA ASP A 33 9.23 15.07 -7.08
C ASP A 33 8.11 15.28 -6.04
N ASP A 34 7.11 16.07 -6.42
CA ASP A 34 5.93 16.40 -5.63
C ASP A 34 4.65 15.69 -6.10
N GLY A 35 4.80 14.71 -7.00
CA GLY A 35 3.70 13.95 -7.57
C GLY A 35 2.88 13.21 -6.50
N THR A 36 1.58 13.09 -6.72
CA THR A 36 0.65 12.43 -5.78
C THR A 36 1.05 10.99 -5.47
N GLY A 37 1.42 10.21 -6.49
CA GLY A 37 1.93 8.84 -6.31
C GLY A 37 3.20 8.79 -5.48
N THR A 38 4.09 9.77 -5.66
CA THR A 38 5.33 9.88 -4.89
C THR A 38 5.08 10.23 -3.43
N LYS A 39 4.06 11.04 -3.12
CA LYS A 39 3.63 11.32 -1.74
C LYS A 39 3.11 10.07 -1.05
N PHE A 40 2.22 9.32 -1.70
CA PHE A 40 1.70 8.05 -1.16
C PHE A 40 2.80 7.01 -0.95
N LYS A 41 3.66 6.82 -1.96
CA LYS A 41 4.87 5.99 -1.83
C LYS A 41 5.72 6.43 -0.64
N GLY A 42 5.96 7.74 -0.51
CA GLY A 42 6.70 8.32 0.60
C GLY A 42 6.17 7.85 1.94
N MET A 43 4.86 8.03 2.18
CA MET A 43 4.22 7.61 3.43
C MET A 43 4.39 6.11 3.69
N ILE A 44 4.11 5.26 2.69
CA ILE A 44 4.29 3.80 2.84
C ILE A 44 5.73 3.44 3.22
N LEU A 45 6.72 4.06 2.59
CA LEU A 45 8.13 3.78 2.90
C LEU A 45 8.54 4.26 4.29
N TYR A 46 7.93 5.35 4.77
CA TYR A 46 8.11 5.81 6.14
C TYR A 46 7.48 4.82 7.13
N ASP A 47 6.26 4.38 6.88
CA ASP A 47 5.54 3.43 7.73
C ASP A 47 6.28 2.08 7.81
N LEU A 48 6.82 1.59 6.69
CA LEU A 48 7.70 0.42 6.65
C LEU A 48 8.98 0.64 7.46
N ALA A 49 9.59 1.83 7.40
CA ALA A 49 10.77 2.13 8.20
C ALA A 49 10.46 2.14 9.70
N ILE A 50 9.32 2.68 10.11
CA ILE A 50 8.84 2.62 11.49
C ILE A 50 8.58 1.17 11.90
N LEU A 51 7.92 0.38 11.04
CA LEU A 51 7.67 -1.04 11.30
C LEU A 51 8.98 -1.80 11.49
N TYR A 52 10.01 -1.56 10.67
CA TYR A 52 11.28 -2.27 10.75
C TYR A 52 12.15 -1.84 11.93
N LEU A 53 12.19 -0.54 12.25
CA LEU A 53 13.13 0.03 13.22
C LEU A 53 12.62 0.04 14.67
N THR A 54 11.32 -0.16 14.89
CA THR A 54 10.70 -0.07 16.22
C THR A 54 10.13 -1.40 16.68
N ASN A 55 9.58 -1.44 17.90
CA ASN A 55 8.86 -2.62 18.43
C ASN A 55 7.40 -2.72 17.93
N LEU A 56 6.98 -1.89 16.98
CA LEU A 56 5.62 -1.95 16.43
C LEU A 56 5.35 -3.34 15.82
N PRO A 57 4.30 -4.07 16.25
CA PRO A 57 4.10 -5.45 15.82
C PRO A 57 3.40 -5.56 14.46
N ALA A 58 2.63 -4.53 14.07
CA ALA A 58 1.83 -4.58 12.87
C ALA A 58 1.60 -3.21 12.21
N LEU A 59 1.27 -3.25 10.92
CA LEU A 59 0.90 -2.10 10.09
C LEU A 59 -0.36 -2.45 9.28
N ALA A 60 -1.21 -1.46 9.00
CA ALA A 60 -2.38 -1.64 8.14
C ALA A 60 -2.47 -0.53 7.11
N HIS A 61 -2.59 -0.89 5.82
CA HIS A 61 -2.71 0.05 4.71
C HIS A 61 -4.02 -0.15 3.95
N ASP A 62 -4.66 0.98 3.60
CA ASP A 62 -5.84 0.99 2.76
C ASP A 62 -5.47 1.02 1.27
N SER A 63 -6.36 0.54 0.39
CA SER A 63 -6.13 0.38 -1.05
C SER A 63 -5.90 1.73 -1.74
N LEU A 64 -6.46 2.80 -1.18
CA LEU A 64 -6.25 4.18 -1.62
C LEU A 64 -4.76 4.55 -1.68
N LEU A 65 -3.93 4.06 -0.75
CA LEU A 65 -2.49 4.36 -0.72
C LEU A 65 -1.74 3.77 -1.93
N LEU A 66 -2.27 2.70 -2.52
CA LEU A 66 -1.65 2.04 -3.67
C LEU A 66 -2.21 2.52 -5.02
N SER A 67 -3.35 3.21 -5.01
CA SER A 67 -4.10 3.59 -6.23
C SER A 67 -3.32 4.49 -7.21
N ASN A 68 -2.34 5.26 -6.72
CA ASN A 68 -1.56 6.21 -7.53
C ASN A 68 -0.09 5.79 -7.69
N ILE A 69 0.25 4.57 -7.30
CA ILE A 69 1.60 4.01 -7.44
C ILE A 69 1.63 3.15 -8.72
N SER A 70 2.77 3.16 -9.43
CA SER A 70 2.91 2.35 -10.64
C SER A 70 2.82 0.85 -10.32
N TYR A 71 2.26 0.06 -11.24
CA TYR A 71 2.14 -1.39 -11.09
C TYR A 71 3.45 -2.04 -10.63
N GLN A 72 4.56 -1.74 -11.29
CA GLN A 72 5.89 -2.22 -10.93
C GLN A 72 6.28 -1.90 -9.47
N ALA A 73 6.09 -0.67 -9.03
CA ALA A 73 6.45 -0.27 -7.67
C ALA A 73 5.51 -0.92 -6.64
N THR A 74 4.23 -1.07 -6.96
CA THR A 74 3.27 -1.79 -6.12
C THR A 74 3.66 -3.27 -5.98
N GLU A 75 4.14 -3.94 -7.02
CA GLU A 75 4.60 -5.33 -6.92
C GLU A 75 5.84 -5.48 -6.04
N ALA A 76 6.80 -4.56 -6.19
CA ALA A 76 7.95 -4.53 -5.29
C ALA A 76 7.53 -4.24 -3.83
N LEU A 77 6.53 -3.37 -3.62
CA LEU A 77 5.95 -3.13 -2.29
C LEU A 77 5.31 -4.38 -1.70
N LEU A 78 4.57 -5.17 -2.49
CA LEU A 78 3.99 -6.43 -2.03
C LEU A 78 5.08 -7.40 -1.55
N LYS A 79 6.21 -7.48 -2.26
CA LYS A 79 7.37 -8.29 -1.82
C LYS A 79 7.96 -7.78 -0.50
N LEU A 80 8.07 -6.46 -0.31
CA LEU A 80 8.50 -5.87 0.97
C LEU A 80 7.52 -6.17 2.12
N TYR A 81 6.22 -6.12 1.86
CA TYR A 81 5.22 -6.49 2.87
C TYR A 81 5.35 -7.96 3.27
N ASP A 82 5.56 -8.86 2.31
CA ASP A 82 5.75 -10.29 2.61
C ASP A 82 7.01 -10.54 3.44
N GLN A 83 8.10 -9.81 3.16
CA GLN A 83 9.34 -9.89 3.93
C GLN A 83 9.19 -9.52 5.41
N SER A 84 8.18 -8.73 5.78
CA SER A 84 7.90 -8.39 7.19
C SER A 84 7.66 -9.62 8.07
N LYS A 85 7.24 -10.76 7.48
CA LYS A 85 7.12 -12.05 8.18
C LYS A 85 8.44 -12.52 8.78
N SER A 86 9.56 -12.27 8.11
CA SER A 86 10.90 -12.62 8.61
C SER A 86 11.29 -11.85 9.88
N LEU A 87 10.64 -10.70 10.12
CA LEU A 87 10.80 -9.88 11.32
C LEU A 87 9.83 -10.28 12.44
N ASN A 88 9.00 -11.31 12.23
CA ASN A 88 7.88 -11.65 13.10
C ASN A 88 6.89 -10.48 13.30
N LYS A 89 6.60 -9.75 12.21
CA LYS A 89 5.66 -8.63 12.17
C LYS A 89 4.58 -8.88 11.13
N GLN A 90 3.44 -8.20 11.26
CA GLN A 90 2.29 -8.38 10.39
C GLN A 90 1.96 -7.12 9.59
N VAL A 91 1.57 -7.29 8.33
CA VAL A 91 1.05 -6.20 7.49
C VAL A 91 -0.34 -6.60 6.99
N PHE A 92 -1.32 -5.74 7.25
CA PHE A 92 -2.67 -5.85 6.71
C PHE A 92 -2.84 -4.89 5.54
N LEU A 93 -3.47 -5.35 4.47
CA LEU A 93 -3.65 -4.57 3.25
C LEU A 93 -5.02 -4.83 2.66
N SER A 94 -5.77 -3.76 2.36
CA SER A 94 -6.87 -3.86 1.39
C SER A 94 -6.31 -3.63 -0.01
N PHE A 95 -6.71 -4.48 -0.96
CA PHE A 95 -6.14 -4.46 -2.31
C PHE A 95 -7.24 -4.68 -3.35
N ASP A 96 -7.34 -3.72 -4.27
CA ASP A 96 -8.28 -3.77 -5.39
C ASP A 96 -7.56 -4.17 -6.69
N LYS A 97 -8.31 -4.74 -7.63
CA LYS A 97 -7.82 -5.06 -9.00
C LYS A 97 -6.57 -5.96 -9.03
N ALA A 98 -6.47 -6.93 -8.12
CA ALA A 98 -5.39 -7.93 -8.09
C ALA A 98 -5.09 -8.53 -9.49
N ILE A 99 -6.14 -8.87 -10.24
CA ILE A 99 -6.06 -9.50 -11.57
C ILE A 99 -5.27 -8.65 -12.59
N SER A 100 -5.16 -7.34 -12.38
CA SER A 100 -4.41 -6.44 -13.28
C SER A 100 -2.89 -6.52 -13.13
N TYR A 101 -2.38 -7.25 -12.13
CA TYR A 101 -0.94 -7.37 -11.85
C TYR A 101 -0.33 -8.64 -12.47
N TYR A 102 1.00 -8.77 -12.47
CA TYR A 102 1.68 -9.95 -13.00
C TYR A 102 1.34 -11.22 -12.20
N PRO A 103 1.50 -12.43 -12.77
CA PRO A 103 1.13 -13.68 -12.12
C PRO A 103 1.79 -13.89 -10.74
N GLU A 104 3.03 -13.44 -10.56
CA GLU A 104 3.76 -13.54 -9.28
C GLU A 104 3.06 -12.73 -8.17
N ALA A 105 2.68 -11.49 -8.46
CA ALA A 105 1.97 -10.64 -7.52
C ALA A 105 0.56 -11.18 -7.21
N ASN A 106 -0.13 -11.70 -8.23
CA ASN A 106 -1.42 -12.39 -8.04
C ASN A 106 -1.31 -13.60 -7.12
N HIS A 107 -0.27 -14.41 -7.30
CA HIS A 107 -0.01 -15.57 -6.46
C HIS A 107 0.22 -15.14 -5.01
N LEU A 108 1.11 -14.17 -4.79
CA LEU A 108 1.41 -13.64 -3.46
C LEU A 108 0.16 -13.07 -2.77
N LEU A 109 -0.67 -12.32 -3.49
CA LEU A 109 -1.94 -11.81 -2.97
C LEU A 109 -2.89 -12.97 -2.63
N SER A 110 -3.04 -13.95 -3.52
CA SER A 110 -3.94 -15.09 -3.33
C SER A 110 -3.55 -15.94 -2.13
N GLU A 111 -2.26 -16.24 -1.96
CA GLU A 111 -1.75 -17.05 -0.84
C GLU A 111 -1.95 -16.37 0.52
N ASN A 112 -1.92 -15.04 0.54
CA ASN A 112 -2.08 -14.24 1.76
C ASN A 112 -3.49 -13.68 1.94
N THR A 113 -4.43 -14.01 1.05
CA THR A 113 -5.80 -13.49 1.13
C THR A 113 -6.54 -14.13 2.29
N VAL A 114 -6.88 -13.31 3.30
CA VAL A 114 -7.74 -13.74 4.41
C VAL A 114 -9.23 -13.58 4.07
N LEU A 115 -9.58 -12.49 3.36
CA LEU A 115 -10.94 -12.18 2.96
C LEU A 115 -10.95 -11.65 1.54
N ARG A 116 -11.83 -12.18 0.70
CA ARG A 116 -12.08 -11.69 -0.65
C ARG A 116 -13.55 -11.33 -0.81
N LEU A 117 -13.80 -10.08 -1.16
CA LEU A 117 -15.15 -9.60 -1.46
C LEU A 117 -15.44 -9.74 -2.96
N SER A 118 -16.65 -10.16 -3.31
CA SER A 118 -17.13 -10.18 -4.69
C SER A 118 -18.63 -9.94 -4.75
N SER A 119 -19.16 -9.77 -5.97
CA SER A 119 -20.60 -9.73 -6.17
C SER A 119 -21.26 -11.09 -5.88
N ASN A 120 -22.58 -11.06 -5.72
CA ASN A 120 -23.49 -12.22 -5.67
C ASN A 120 -23.49 -12.96 -4.33
N GLY A 121 -23.56 -12.24 -3.22
CA GLY A 121 -23.64 -12.80 -1.86
C GLY A 121 -22.30 -12.85 -1.14
N ASN A 122 -21.20 -12.46 -1.80
CA ASN A 122 -19.86 -12.37 -1.22
C ASN A 122 -19.48 -10.92 -0.86
N GLU A 123 -20.47 -10.02 -0.79
CA GLU A 123 -20.28 -8.66 -0.27
C GLU A 123 -20.04 -8.70 1.25
N LEU A 124 -19.40 -7.67 1.80
CA LEU A 124 -18.98 -7.63 3.22
C LEU A 124 -20.13 -7.90 4.22
N TYR A 125 -21.34 -7.49 3.87
CA TYR A 125 -22.57 -7.70 4.67
C TYR A 125 -23.65 -8.46 3.89
N GLY A 126 -23.30 -9.11 2.77
CA GLY A 126 -24.28 -9.69 1.84
C GLY A 126 -25.17 -8.65 1.13
N ILE A 127 -24.84 -7.35 1.25
CA ILE A 127 -25.59 -6.24 0.67
C ILE A 127 -24.69 -5.47 -0.31
N SER A 128 -25.22 -5.19 -1.50
CA SER A 128 -24.59 -4.40 -2.54
C SER A 128 -25.27 -3.02 -2.59
N TRP A 129 -24.63 -2.00 -2.00
CA TRP A 129 -25.21 -0.66 -1.84
C TRP A 129 -25.47 0.10 -3.15
N ASN A 130 -24.81 -0.30 -4.23
CA ASN A 130 -25.02 0.26 -5.56
C ASN A 130 -26.15 -0.43 -6.35
N LYS A 131 -26.81 -1.45 -5.77
CA LYS A 131 -27.96 -2.14 -6.37
C LYS A 131 -29.23 -1.75 -5.61
N GLY A 132 -30.09 -0.97 -6.25
CA GLY A 132 -31.40 -0.57 -5.76
C GLY A 132 -32.29 -0.15 -6.93
N LYS A 133 -33.60 0.02 -6.70
CA LYS A 133 -34.46 0.68 -7.69
C LYS A 133 -34.12 2.17 -7.72
N ASN A 134 -33.86 2.73 -8.90
CA ASN A 134 -33.83 4.18 -9.05
C ASN A 134 -35.24 4.70 -8.73
N SER A 135 -35.36 5.54 -7.71
CA SER A 135 -36.63 6.15 -7.31
C SER A 135 -37.09 7.30 -8.21
N ASP A 136 -36.40 7.53 -9.33
CA ASP A 136 -36.61 8.69 -10.20
C ASP A 136 -37.33 8.32 -11.52
N GLU A 137 -38.04 7.19 -11.56
CA GLU A 137 -39.09 6.94 -12.55
C GLU A 137 -40.44 7.46 -12.01
N VAL A 138 -40.65 8.78 -12.12
CA VAL A 138 -41.97 9.43 -12.08
C VAL A 138 -42.13 10.29 -13.31
#